data_AF-A0A1S8C6Y7-F1
#
_entry.id   AF-A0A1S8C6Y7-F1
#
_cell.length_a   1.000
_cell.length_b   1.000
_cell.length_c   1.000
_cell.angle_alpha   90.00
_cell.angle_beta   90.00
_cell.angle_gamma   90.00
#
_symmetry.space_group_name_H-M   'P 1'
#
loop_
_entity.id
_entity.type
_entity.pdbx_description
1 polymer ?
#
loop_
_entity_poly.entity_id
_entity_poly.type
_entity_poly.pdbx_seq_one_letter_code
_entity_poly.pdbx_strand_id
1 'polypeptide(L)'
;VLAWEERRMRREVRATANRLANFDDANLRRSARAAVAASARVERALEILADDAPEHLLVAGRLRLEFGQASLEELGQRADPPMTKDAVAGRIRRLLAMADKRAKDLGIPDTESVVTDDMLAQ
;
A
#
# COMPACT_ATOMS: atom_id res chain seq x y z
N VAL A 1 45.48 13.81 17.72
CA VAL A 1 44.51 12.72 18.00
C VAL A 1 43.08 13.26 17.97
N LEU A 2 42.75 14.28 18.79
CA LEU A 2 41.41 14.91 18.84
C LEU A 2 40.81 15.35 17.48
N ALA A 3 41.57 16.06 16.64
CA ALA A 3 41.05 16.54 15.34
C ALA A 3 40.78 15.43 14.30
N TRP A 4 41.35 14.23 14.50
CA TRP A 4 41.09 13.05 13.66
C TRP A 4 39.83 12.32 14.12
N GLU A 5 39.66 12.16 15.44
CA GLU A 5 38.46 11.59 16.05
C GLU A 5 37.23 12.46 15.74
N GLU A 6 37.37 13.78 15.84
CA GLU A 6 36.28 14.71 15.52
C GLU A 6 35.86 14.63 14.04
N ARG A 7 36.83 14.52 13.11
CA ARG A 7 36.54 14.31 11.68
C ARG A 7 35.90 12.95 11.40
N ARG A 8 36.32 11.90 12.09
CA ARG A 8 35.73 10.56 11.99
C ARG A 8 34.28 10.58 12.48
N MET A 9 34.04 11.14 13.66
CA MET A 9 32.70 11.26 14.24
C MET A 9 31.74 12.03 13.32
N ARG A 10 32.16 13.19 12.78
CA ARG A 10 31.34 13.94 11.82
C ARG A 10 31.01 13.14 10.54
N ARG A 11 31.96 12.33 10.05
CA ARG A 11 31.71 11.45 8.89
C ARG A 11 30.74 10.33 9.21
N GLU A 12 30.85 9.70 10.38
CA GLU A 12 29.94 8.64 10.82
C GLU A 12 28.50 9.15 11.01
N VAL A 13 28.34 10.36 11.60
CA VAL A 13 27.04 11.02 11.71
C VAL A 13 26.44 11.31 10.33
N ARG A 14 27.21 11.91 9.41
CA ARG A 14 26.74 12.19 8.04
C ARG A 14 26.41 10.91 7.27
N ALA A 15 27.24 9.87 7.38
CA ALA A 15 27.00 8.59 6.71
C ALA A 15 25.74 7.90 7.23
N THR A 16 25.44 8.01 8.52
CA THR A 16 24.20 7.49 9.12
C THR A 16 22.99 8.30 8.68
N ALA A 17 23.08 9.64 8.69
CA ALA A 17 22.00 10.50 8.21
C ALA A 17 21.66 10.25 6.73
N ASN A 18 22.67 10.11 5.86
CA ASN A 18 22.45 9.81 4.46
C ASN A 18 21.82 8.44 4.24
N ARG A 19 22.23 7.42 5.01
CA ARG A 19 21.63 6.08 4.94
C ARG A 19 20.15 6.12 5.36
N LEU A 20 19.82 6.87 6.41
CA LEU A 20 18.44 7.03 6.87
C LEU A 20 17.59 7.75 5.83
N ALA A 21 18.05 8.89 5.31
CA ALA A 21 17.33 9.65 4.31
C ALA A 21 17.08 8.85 3.02
N ASN A 22 18.07 8.09 2.55
CA ASN A 22 17.91 7.22 1.39
C ASN A 22 16.92 6.08 1.66
N PHE A 23 16.93 5.52 2.88
CA PHE A 23 15.98 4.49 3.28
C PHE A 23 14.55 5.03 3.30
N ASP A 24 14.34 6.22 3.85
CA ASP A 24 13.02 6.85 3.93
C ASP A 24 12.48 7.19 2.54
N ASP A 25 13.29 7.76 1.64
CA ASP A 25 12.89 8.01 0.25
C ASP A 25 12.53 6.69 -0.48
N ALA A 26 13.35 5.65 -0.33
CA ALA A 26 13.08 4.35 -0.94
C ALA A 26 11.80 3.71 -0.39
N ASN A 27 11.55 3.82 0.92
CA ASN A 27 10.35 3.29 1.55
C ASN A 27 9.09 4.07 1.13
N LEU A 28 9.18 5.39 1.04
CA LEU A 28 8.10 6.25 0.59
C LEU A 28 7.69 5.92 -0.86
N ARG A 29 8.66 5.85 -1.78
CA ARG A 29 8.39 5.51 -3.19
C ARG A 29 7.77 4.13 -3.34
N ARG A 30 8.32 3.13 -2.66
CA ARG A 30 7.80 1.75 -2.69
C ARG A 30 6.36 1.71 -2.17
N SER A 31 6.09 2.41 -1.06
CA SER A 31 4.76 2.42 -0.43
C SER A 31 3.73 3.16 -1.29
N ALA A 32 4.11 4.26 -1.92
CA ALA A 32 3.25 5.02 -2.83
C ALA A 32 2.83 4.18 -4.05
N ARG A 33 3.77 3.45 -4.66
CA ARG A 33 3.48 2.53 -5.78
C ARG A 33 2.55 1.40 -5.37
N ALA A 34 2.85 0.77 -4.24
CA ALA A 34 2.01 -0.27 -3.69
C ALA A 34 0.58 0.23 -3.41
N ALA A 35 0.42 1.48 -2.95
CA ALA A 35 -0.87 2.11 -2.75
C ALA A 35 -1.63 2.32 -4.06
N VAL A 36 -0.96 2.81 -5.11
CA VAL A 36 -1.54 3.00 -6.46
C VAL A 36 -1.96 1.66 -7.07
N ALA A 37 -1.09 0.65 -7.06
CA ALA A 37 -1.41 -0.70 -7.52
C ALA A 37 -2.58 -1.31 -6.74
N ALA A 38 -2.56 -1.21 -5.41
CA ALA A 38 -3.65 -1.70 -4.58
C ALA A 38 -4.98 -0.98 -4.87
N SER A 39 -4.95 0.31 -5.21
CA SER A 39 -6.17 1.06 -5.54
C SER A 39 -6.82 0.56 -6.83
N ALA A 40 -6.03 0.40 -7.91
CA ALA A 40 -6.56 -0.14 -9.17
C ALA A 40 -7.10 -1.57 -8.99
N ARG A 41 -6.39 -2.41 -8.23
CA ARG A 41 -6.86 -3.76 -7.92
C ARG A 41 -8.16 -3.77 -7.12
N VAL A 42 -8.30 -2.86 -6.16
CA VAL A 42 -9.53 -2.72 -5.36
C VAL A 42 -10.69 -2.25 -6.21
N GLU A 43 -10.46 -1.31 -7.15
CA GLU A 43 -11.48 -0.88 -8.10
C GLU A 43 -12.01 -2.09 -8.88
N ARG A 44 -11.09 -2.86 -9.46
CA ARG A 44 -11.43 -4.09 -10.17
C ARG A 44 -12.14 -5.12 -9.29
N ALA A 45 -11.73 -5.25 -8.03
CA ALA A 45 -12.37 -6.17 -7.09
C ALA A 45 -13.83 -5.80 -6.81
N LEU A 46 -14.14 -4.51 -6.68
CA LEU A 46 -15.50 -4.02 -6.46
C LEU A 46 -16.38 -4.24 -7.70
N GLU A 47 -15.84 -4.11 -8.91
CA GLU A 47 -16.55 -4.46 -10.15
C GLU A 47 -16.90 -5.95 -10.22
N ILE A 48 -15.93 -6.82 -9.87
CA ILE A 48 -16.11 -8.29 -9.94
C ILE A 48 -17.14 -8.76 -8.90
N LEU A 49 -17.11 -8.18 -7.71
CA LEU A 49 -17.94 -8.63 -6.59
C LEU A 49 -19.32 -7.95 -6.56
N ALA A 50 -19.44 -6.73 -7.07
CA ALA A 50 -20.67 -5.93 -6.96
C ALA A 50 -21.25 -5.97 -5.53
N ASP A 51 -22.47 -6.49 -5.38
CA ASP A 51 -23.18 -6.56 -4.09
C ASP A 51 -22.83 -7.82 -3.25
N ASP A 52 -22.01 -8.75 -3.76
CA ASP A 52 -21.65 -10.00 -3.08
C ASP A 52 -20.57 -9.81 -1.99
N ALA A 53 -19.94 -8.64 -1.92
CA ALA A 53 -18.85 -8.38 -0.97
C ALA A 53 -19.39 -8.00 0.43
N PRO A 54 -18.84 -8.57 1.52
CA PRO A 54 -19.19 -8.16 2.88
C PRO A 54 -18.95 -6.67 3.14
N GLU A 55 -19.89 -6.01 3.82
CA GLU A 55 -19.87 -4.55 4.05
C GLU A 55 -18.55 -4.03 4.63
N HIS A 56 -17.97 -4.72 5.61
CA HIS A 56 -16.70 -4.31 6.22
C HIS A 56 -15.50 -4.36 5.26
N LEU A 57 -15.57 -5.15 4.18
CA LEU A 57 -14.58 -5.17 3.10
C LEU A 57 -14.86 -4.09 2.08
N LEU A 58 -16.14 -3.87 1.74
CA LEU A 58 -16.58 -2.77 0.87
C LEU A 58 -16.15 -1.41 1.43
N VAL A 59 -16.35 -1.17 2.73
CA VAL A 59 -15.91 0.06 3.40
C VAL A 59 -14.40 0.27 3.24
N ALA A 60 -13.60 -0.77 3.46
CA ALA A 60 -12.15 -0.68 3.29
C ALA A 60 -11.73 -0.46 1.82
N GLY A 61 -12.45 -1.08 0.89
CA GLY A 61 -12.24 -0.92 -0.55
C GLY A 61 -12.55 0.52 -1.00
N ARG A 62 -13.73 1.03 -0.65
CA ARG A 62 -14.15 2.42 -0.93
C ARG A 62 -13.17 3.42 -0.34
N LEU A 63 -12.74 3.21 0.90
CA LEU A 63 -11.76 4.08 1.55
C LEU A 63 -10.39 4.09 0.83
N ARG A 64 -9.95 2.92 0.32
CA ARG A 64 -8.75 2.84 -0.52
C ARG A 64 -8.93 3.58 -1.85
N LEU A 65 -10.10 3.51 -2.49
CA LEU A 65 -10.36 4.26 -3.72
C LEU A 65 -10.41 5.77 -3.48
N GLU A 66 -11.08 6.20 -2.42
CA GLU A 66 -11.20 7.61 -2.04
C GLU A 66 -9.83 8.22 -1.75
N PHE A 67 -8.94 7.48 -1.09
CA PHE A 67 -7.59 7.92 -0.72
C PHE A 67 -6.51 7.03 -1.34
N GLY A 68 -6.50 6.91 -2.67
CA GLY A 68 -5.64 5.97 -3.40
C GLY A 68 -4.14 6.07 -3.12
N GLN A 69 -3.65 7.28 -2.81
CA GLN A 69 -2.24 7.53 -2.52
C GLN A 69 -1.89 7.45 -1.02
N ALA A 70 -2.88 7.34 -0.14
CA ALA A 70 -2.64 7.31 1.29
C ALA A 70 -1.99 5.99 1.72
N SER A 71 -1.11 6.07 2.72
CA SER A 71 -0.59 4.90 3.40
C SER A 71 -1.71 4.14 4.12
N LEU A 72 -1.48 2.86 4.40
CA LEU A 72 -2.43 2.03 5.16
C LEU A 72 -2.68 2.57 6.57
N GLU A 73 -1.69 3.24 7.17
CA GLU A 73 -1.82 3.87 8.48
C GLU A 73 -2.75 5.09 8.42
N GLU A 74 -2.58 5.96 7.43
CA GLU A 74 -3.48 7.09 7.26
C GLU A 74 -4.89 6.66 6.84
N LEU A 75 -5.04 5.57 6.07
CA LEU A 75 -6.36 4.97 5.84
C LEU A 75 -7.01 4.52 7.16
N GLY A 76 -6.25 3.86 8.02
CA GLY A 76 -6.73 3.41 9.32
C GLY A 76 -7.23 4.55 10.20
N GLN A 77 -6.55 5.69 10.17
CA GLN A 77 -6.95 6.91 10.89
C GLN A 77 -8.19 7.58 10.31
N ARG A 78 -8.41 7.51 8.98
CA ARG A 78 -9.58 8.08 8.30
C ARG A 78 -10.82 7.19 8.35
N ALA A 79 -10.66 5.91 8.68
CA ALA A 79 -11.77 5.00 8.79
C ALA A 79 -12.69 5.37 9.97
N ASP A 80 -13.98 5.07 9.83
CA ASP A 80 -14.97 5.20 10.90
C ASP A 80 -15.62 3.83 11.18
N PRO A 81 -15.38 3.20 12.35
CA PRO A 81 -14.46 3.63 13.39
C PRO A 81 -12.98 3.51 12.97
N PRO A 82 -12.05 4.29 13.58
CA PRO A 82 -10.64 4.18 13.30
C PRO A 82 -10.12 2.77 13.53
N MET A 83 -9.20 2.33 12.68
CA MET A 83 -8.63 0.99 12.77
C MET A 83 -7.12 1.00 12.51
N THR A 84 -6.45 -0.07 12.92
CA THR A 84 -5.01 -0.17 12.72
C THR A 84 -4.65 -0.39 11.25
N LYS A 85 -3.43 -0.01 10.87
CA LYS A 85 -2.83 -0.31 9.56
C LYS A 85 -3.05 -1.76 9.12
N ASP A 86 -2.84 -2.71 10.04
CA ASP A 86 -2.96 -4.14 9.76
C ASP A 86 -4.42 -4.59 9.58
N ALA A 87 -5.37 -3.96 10.27
CA ALA A 87 -6.78 -4.21 10.06
C ALA A 87 -7.22 -3.78 8.65
N VAL A 88 -6.81 -2.59 8.20
CA VAL A 88 -7.05 -2.12 6.81
C VAL A 88 -6.40 -3.08 5.82
N ALA A 89 -5.12 -3.39 6.00
CA ALA A 89 -4.38 -4.30 5.12
C ALA A 89 -5.05 -5.68 5.02
N GLY A 90 -5.48 -6.23 6.16
CA GLY A 90 -6.19 -7.50 6.22
C GLY A 90 -7.53 -7.47 5.46
N ARG A 91 -8.30 -6.38 5.59
CA ARG A 91 -9.57 -6.21 4.86
C ARG A 91 -9.34 -6.09 3.35
N ILE A 92 -8.40 -5.26 2.91
CA ILE A 92 -8.06 -5.13 1.48
C ILE A 92 -7.61 -6.47 0.91
N ARG A 93 -6.69 -7.20 1.58
CA ARG A 93 -6.24 -8.52 1.10
C ARG A 93 -7.39 -9.53 0.95
N ARG A 94 -8.33 -9.54 1.90
CA ARG A 94 -9.50 -10.45 1.83
C ARG A 94 -10.45 -10.05 0.71
N LEU A 95 -10.65 -8.76 0.47
CA LEU A 95 -11.46 -8.27 -0.65
C LEU A 95 -10.87 -8.74 -1.98
N LEU A 96 -9.57 -8.53 -2.20
CA LEU A 96 -8.86 -8.97 -3.41
C LEU A 96 -8.94 -10.49 -3.59
N ALA A 97 -8.65 -11.27 -2.56
CA ALA A 97 -8.72 -12.73 -2.63
C ALA A 97 -10.13 -13.25 -2.95
N MET A 98 -11.17 -12.58 -2.44
CA MET A 98 -12.56 -12.91 -2.75
C MET A 98 -12.89 -12.60 -4.22
N ALA A 99 -12.46 -11.44 -4.73
CA ALA A 99 -12.63 -11.06 -6.12
C ALA A 99 -11.87 -11.99 -7.07
N ASP A 100 -10.61 -12.31 -6.78
CA ASP A 100 -9.79 -13.20 -7.62
C ASP A 100 -10.40 -14.61 -7.70
N LYS A 101 -10.94 -15.11 -6.58
CA LYS A 101 -11.70 -16.37 -6.56
C LYS A 101 -12.94 -16.28 -7.45
N ARG A 102 -13.73 -15.20 -7.32
CA ARG A 102 -14.95 -14.99 -8.12
C ARG A 102 -14.62 -14.86 -9.61
N ALA A 103 -13.56 -14.15 -9.96
CA ALA A 103 -13.09 -14.00 -11.33
C ALA A 103 -12.74 -15.35 -11.96
N LYS A 104 -12.02 -16.20 -11.21
CA LYS A 104 -11.69 -17.56 -11.63
C LYS A 104 -12.95 -18.41 -11.86
N ASP A 105 -13.92 -18.36 -10.94
CA ASP A 105 -15.18 -19.10 -11.06
C ASP A 105 -16.01 -18.65 -12.28
N LEU A 106 -15.92 -17.37 -12.65
CA LEU A 106 -16.59 -16.78 -13.81
C LEU A 106 -15.78 -16.91 -15.13
N GLY A 107 -14.52 -17.33 -15.06
CA GLY A 107 -13.62 -17.39 -16.22
C GLY A 107 -13.22 -16.03 -16.79
N ILE A 108 -13.22 -14.98 -15.97
CA ILE A 108 -12.82 -13.61 -16.35
C ILE A 108 -11.44 -13.26 -15.77
N PRO A 109 -10.74 -12.22 -16.30
CA PRO A 109 -9.50 -11.73 -15.70
C PRO A 109 -9.67 -11.27 -14.25
N ASP A 110 -8.69 -11.61 -13.42
CA ASP A 110 -8.66 -11.33 -11.98
C ASP A 110 -8.24 -9.88 -11.67
N THR A 111 -7.96 -9.57 -10.40
CA THR A 111 -7.56 -8.21 -10.02
C THR A 111 -6.15 -7.85 -10.43
N GLU A 112 -5.24 -8.82 -10.64
CA GLU A 112 -3.86 -8.52 -11.06
C GLU A 112 -3.79 -8.08 -12.52
N SER A 113 -4.79 -8.45 -13.34
CA SER A 113 -4.79 -8.11 -14.77
C SER A 113 -4.82 -6.61 -15.07
N VAL A 114 -5.19 -5.77 -14.10
CA VAL A 114 -5.23 -4.29 -14.25
C VAL A 114 -3.95 -3.61 -13.77
N VAL A 115 -3.01 -4.35 -13.16
CA VAL A 115 -1.74 -3.80 -12.70
C VAL A 115 -0.78 -3.72 -13.88
N THR A 116 -0.37 -2.50 -14.24
CA THR A 116 0.60 -2.28 -15.31
C THR A 116 2.03 -2.28 -14.76
N ASP A 117 2.99 -2.59 -15.63
CA ASP A 117 4.42 -2.52 -15.28
C ASP A 117 4.82 -1.13 -14.82
N ASP A 118 4.25 -0.07 -15.41
CA ASP A 118 4.51 1.33 -15.02
C ASP A 118 4.12 1.62 -13.56
N MET A 119 3.07 0.96 -13.05
CA MET A 119 2.66 1.10 -11.65
C MET A 119 3.63 0.41 -10.68
N LEU A 120 4.42 -0.55 -11.18
CA LEU A 120 5.41 -1.31 -10.42
C LEU A 120 6.85 -0.81 -10.67
N ALA A 121 7.08 -0.07 -11.77
CA ALA A 121 8.38 0.37 -12.24
C ALA A 121 9.02 1.47 -11.37
N GLN A 122 10.35 1.61 -11.54
CA GLN A 122 11.23 2.42 -10.70
C GLN A 122 11.37 3.87 -11.11
#